data_AF-A0A7C6S0F1-F1
#
_entry.id   AF-A0A7C6S0F1-F1
#
_cell.length_a   1.000
_cell.length_b   1.000
_cell.length_c   1.000
_cell.angle_alpha   90.00
_cell.angle_beta   90.00
_cell.angle_gamma   90.00
#
_symmetry.space_group_name_H-M   'P 1'
#
loop_
_entity.id
_entity.type
_entity.pdbx_description
1 polymer ?
#
loop_
_entity_poly.entity_id
_entity_poly.type
_entity_poly.pdbx_seq_one_letter_code
_entity_poly.pdbx_strand_id
1 'polypeptide(L)' 'RSKYDESLIEMCKKYHFDINLNHTAISNDVVKSFHHNNILVNVWTVNGLEKINEIASFNVDFITTDGK' A
#
# COMPACT_ATOMS: atom_id res chain seq x y z
N ARG A 1 7.75 6.28 12.02
CA ARG A 1 7.05 6.40 10.71
C ARG A 1 7.28 5.09 9.97
N SER A 2 6.23 4.48 9.41
CA SER A 2 6.40 3.36 8.49
C SER A 2 7.19 3.82 7.28
N LYS A 3 8.11 2.99 6.78
CA LYS A 3 8.96 3.32 5.64
C LYS A 3 8.97 2.13 4.70
N TYR A 4 8.83 2.40 3.40
CA TYR A 4 9.08 1.42 2.37
C TYR A 4 10.58 1.14 2.27
N ASP A 5 10.92 -0.14 2.13
CA ASP A 5 12.25 -0.64 1.83
C ASP A 5 12.11 -1.91 0.96
N GLU A 6 13.06 -2.15 0.06
CA GLU A 6 13.02 -3.27 -0.87
C GLU A 6 13.02 -4.64 -0.18
N SER A 7 13.55 -4.74 1.05
CA SER A 7 13.48 -5.98 1.84
C SER A 7 12.05 -6.44 2.12
N LEU A 8 11.06 -5.55 2.08
CA LEU A 8 9.65 -5.90 2.22
C LEU A 8 9.15 -6.75 1.05
N ILE A 9 9.61 -6.45 -0.18
CA ILE A 9 9.25 -7.24 -1.37
C ILE A 9 9.82 -8.65 -1.24
N GLU A 10 11.09 -8.77 -0.82
CA GLU A 10 11.73 -10.07 -0.66
C GLU A 10 11.07 -10.89 0.46
N MET A 11 10.63 -10.24 1.55
CA MET A 11 9.84 -10.87 2.58
C MET A 11 8.49 -11.37 2.05
N CYS A 12 7.78 -10.55 1.26
CA CYS A 12 6.51 -10.93 0.65
C CYS A 12 6.66 -12.14 -0.28
N LYS A 13 7.69 -12.15 -1.14
CA LYS A 13 8.00 -13.29 -2.01
C LYS A 13 8.31 -14.55 -1.22
N LYS A 14 9.15 -14.43 -0.18
CA LYS A 14 9.61 -15.57 0.64
C LYS A 14 8.45 -16.27 1.36
N TYR A 15 7.49 -15.50 1.86
CA TYR A 15 6.39 -16.02 2.67
C TYR A 15 5.05 -16.07 1.93
N HIS A 16 5.02 -15.70 0.65
CA HIS A 16 3.81 -15.64 -0.18
C HIS A 16 2.73 -14.74 0.43
N PHE A 17 3.12 -13.54 0.86
CA PHE A 17 2.23 -12.54 1.44
C PHE A 17 2.00 -11.36 0.51
N ASP A 18 0.84 -10.74 0.68
CA ASP A 18 0.57 -9.38 0.22
C ASP A 18 0.98 -8.36 1.29
N ILE A 19 1.02 -7.08 0.91
CA ILE A 19 1.52 -6.02 1.79
C ILE A 19 0.40 -5.11 2.31
N ASN A 20 0.55 -4.74 3.59
CA ASN A 20 -0.30 -3.75 4.26
C ASN A 20 0.57 -2.57 4.68
N LEU A 21 0.31 -1.38 4.13
CA LEU A 21 1.11 -0.18 4.38
C LEU A 21 0.31 0.94 5.03
N ASN A 22 0.98 1.75 5.85
CA ASN A 22 0.39 2.98 6.34
C ASN A 22 0.36 4.03 5.21
N HIS A 23 -0.71 4.82 5.12
CA HIS A 23 -0.88 5.85 4.08
C HIS A 23 0.22 6.94 4.05
N THR A 24 1.06 7.04 5.09
CA THR A 24 2.20 7.96 5.12
C THR A 24 3.46 7.38 4.46
N ALA A 25 3.46 6.09 4.11
CA ALA A 25 4.60 5.37 3.56
C ALA A 25 4.41 4.97 2.07
N ILE A 26 3.35 5.47 1.44
CA ILE A 26 2.94 5.06 0.10
C ILE A 26 3.18 6.19 -0.92
N SER A 27 3.56 5.80 -2.12
CA SER A 27 3.56 6.64 -3.32
C SER A 27 3.22 5.75 -4.52
N ASN A 28 2.94 6.36 -5.68
CA ASN A 28 2.66 5.63 -6.91
C ASN A 28 3.82 4.68 -7.31
N ASP A 29 5.07 5.10 -7.13
CA ASP A 29 6.25 4.27 -7.43
C ASP A 29 6.41 3.08 -6.48
N VAL A 30 6.02 3.26 -5.20
CA VAL A 30 5.99 2.16 -4.23
C VAL A 30 4.94 1.13 -4.64
N VAL A 31 3.72 1.55 -5.00
CA VAL A 31 2.66 0.64 -5.48
C VAL A 31 3.12 -0.14 -6.70
N LYS A 32 3.68 0.55 -7.71
CA LYS A 32 4.23 -0.08 -8.92
C LYS A 32 5.30 -1.12 -8.62
N SER A 33 6.17 -0.85 -7.65
CA SER A 33 7.22 -1.80 -7.25
C SER A 33 6.65 -3.10 -6.70
N PHE A 34 5.60 -3.04 -5.88
CA PHE A 34 4.89 -4.24 -5.39
C PHE A 34 4.14 -4.95 -6.51
N HIS A 35 3.39 -4.22 -7.33
CA HIS A 35 2.64 -4.78 -8.46
C HIS A 35 3.53 -5.47 -9.50
N HIS A 36 4.71 -4.93 -9.79
CA HIS A 36 5.69 -5.59 -10.67
C HIS A 36 6.09 -6.99 -10.19
N ASN A 37 5.98 -7.23 -8.87
CA ASN A 37 6.28 -8.51 -8.24
C ASN A 37 5.02 -9.34 -7.94
N ASN A 38 3.86 -8.98 -8.51
CA ASN A 38 2.56 -9.61 -8.28
C ASN A 38 2.11 -9.62 -6.80
N ILE A 39 2.45 -8.55 -6.06
CA ILE A 39 2.08 -8.37 -4.65
C ILE A 39 0.96 -7.34 -4.58
N LEU A 40 -0.17 -7.70 -3.97
CA LEU A 40 -1.29 -6.78 -3.76
C LEU A 40 -0.99 -5.81 -2.60
N VAL A 41 -1.52 -4.59 -2.72
CA VAL A 41 -1.25 -3.49 -1.79
C VAL A 41 -2.55 -3.03 -1.12
N ASN A 42 -2.63 -3.24 0.20
CA ASN A 42 -3.62 -2.58 1.05
C ASN A 42 -3.00 -1.37 1.76
N VAL A 43 -3.78 -0.29 1.90
CA VAL A 43 -3.38 0.90 2.66
C VAL A 43 -4.34 1.16 3.82
N TRP A 44 -3.78 1.36 5.01
CA TRP A 44 -4.54 1.58 6.25
C TRP A 44 -4.01 2.76 7.09
N THR A 45 -4.79 3.27 8.03
CA THR A 45 -6.24 3.47 7.90
C THR A 45 -6.41 4.82 7.21
N VAL A 46 -7.21 4.90 6.16
CA VAL A 46 -7.43 6.13 5.38
C VAL A 46 -8.85 6.62 5.64
N ASN A 47 -8.97 7.83 6.18
CA ASN A 47 -10.24 8.47 6.47
C ASN A 47 -10.34 9.81 5.72
N GLY A 48 -11.56 10.24 5.43
CA GLY A 48 -11.83 11.44 4.64
C GLY A 48 -11.71 11.23 3.12
N LEU A 49 -12.69 11.76 2.38
CA LEU A 49 -12.81 11.58 0.92
C LEU A 49 -11.60 12.07 0.14
N GLU A 50 -11.02 13.21 0.53
CA GLU A 50 -9.85 13.77 -0.16
C GLU A 50 -8.67 12.78 -0.11
N LYS A 51 -8.37 12.24 1.06
CA LYS A 51 -7.26 11.30 1.23
C LYS A 51 -7.54 9.95 0.59
N ILE A 52 -8.79 9.47 0.67
CA ILE A 52 -9.21 8.25 -0.04
C ILE A 52 -9.00 8.40 -1.54
N ASN A 53 -9.41 9.53 -2.14
CA ASN A 53 -9.22 9.79 -3.56
C ASN A 53 -7.73 9.91 -3.94
N GLU A 54 -6.92 10.56 -3.11
CA GLU A 54 -5.47 10.61 -3.30
C GLU A 54 -4.86 9.21 -3.31
N ILE A 55 -5.15 8.38 -2.30
CA ILE A 55 -4.59 7.02 -2.21
C ILE A 55 -5.12 6.12 -3.33
N ALA A 56 -6.40 6.23 -3.68
CA ALA A 56 -6.98 5.51 -4.81
C ALA A 56 -6.29 5.89 -6.14
N SER A 57 -5.87 7.15 -6.30
CA SER A 57 -5.12 7.58 -7.49
C SER A 57 -3.74 6.92 -7.64
N PHE A 58 -3.21 6.31 -6.57
CA PHE A 58 -1.98 5.53 -6.63
C PHE A 58 -2.20 4.09 -7.13
N ASN A 59 -3.45 3.73 -7.45
CA ASN A 59 -3.85 2.41 -7.94
C ASN A 59 -3.56 1.29 -6.92
N VAL A 60 -3.88 1.52 -5.64
CA VAL A 60 -3.82 0.47 -4.61
C VAL A 60 -4.98 -0.52 -4.79
N ASP A 61 -4.79 -1.76 -4.32
CA ASP A 61 -5.81 -2.82 -4.46
C ASP A 61 -6.91 -2.70 -3.40
N PHE A 62 -6.53 -2.26 -2.19
CA PHE A 62 -7.45 -2.13 -1.07
C PHE A 62 -7.18 -0.86 -0.25
N ILE A 63 -8.26 -0.29 0.29
CA ILE A 63 -8.21 0.81 1.26
C ILE A 63 -9.00 0.36 2.50
N THR A 64 -8.35 0.42 3.66
CA THR A 64 -9.00 0.19 4.95
C THR A 64 -9.40 1.54 5.56
N THR A 65 -10.67 1.72 5.92
CA THR A 65 -11.24 2.96 6.48
C THR A 65 -12.08 2.67 7.71
N ASP A 66 -12.21 3.65 8.61
CA ASP A 66 -13.16 3.60 9.72
C ASP A 66 -14.58 4.07 9.31
N GLY A 67 -14.77 4.46 8.05
CA GLY A 67 -16.04 5.03 7.57
C GLY A 67 -16.30 6.46 8.05
N LYS A 68 -15.21 7.22 8.30
CA LYS A 68 -15.23 8.61 8.76
C LYS A 68 -14.74 9.57 7.69
#